data_AF-A0A929HX87-F1
#
_entry.id   AF-A0A929HX87-F1
#
_cell.length_a   1.000
_cell.length_b   1.000
_cell.length_c   1.000
_cell.angle_alpha   90.00
_cell.angle_beta   90.00
_cell.angle_gamma   90.00
#
_symmetry.space_group_name_H-M   'P 1'
#
loop_
_entity.id
_entity.type
_entity.pdbx_description
1 polymer ?
#
loop_
_entity_poly.entity_id
_entity_poly.type
_entity_poly.pdbx_seq_one_letter_code
_entity_poly.pdbx_strand_id
1 'polypeptide(L)'
;MAKKTKIAIIGSGAIGCVMGGYLARAGEEIILVGKRDQVLSVNSSGLTIDGVRGKERVSVKAVEKLEKAVDLIVLAVKTQDVMSALEQHSCHLLQC
;
A
#
# COMPACT_ATOMS: atom_id res chain seq x y z
N MET A 1 -0.56 11.80 -22.37
CA MET A 1 -1.04 11.38 -21.03
C MET A 1 0.17 10.89 -20.24
N ALA A 2 0.34 11.32 -18.99
CA ALA A 2 1.47 10.87 -18.15
C ALA A 2 1.31 9.38 -17.78
N LYS A 3 2.40 8.61 -17.78
CA LYS A 3 2.42 7.21 -17.34
C LYS A 3 2.09 7.17 -15.84
N LYS A 4 1.12 6.35 -15.44
CA LYS A 4 0.85 6.06 -14.02
C LYS A 4 1.91 5.09 -13.49
N THR A 5 2.44 5.40 -12.32
CA THR A 5 3.41 4.58 -11.59
C THR A 5 2.63 3.55 -10.77
N LYS A 6 3.00 2.27 -10.89
CA LYS A 6 2.51 1.22 -10.00
C LYS A 6 3.35 1.22 -8.75
N ILE A 7 2.71 1.47 -7.61
CA ILE A 7 3.38 1.59 -6.31
C ILE A 7 2.78 0.58 -5.34
N ALA A 8 3.64 -0.28 -4.79
CA ALA A 8 3.25 -1.14 -3.68
C ALA A 8 3.71 -0.51 -2.35
N ILE A 9 2.81 -0.46 -1.37
CA ILE A 9 3.13 -0.01 -0.01
C ILE A 9 3.06 -1.22 0.90
N ILE A 10 4.22 -1.68 1.36
CA ILE A 10 4.35 -2.81 2.28
C ILE A 10 4.20 -2.28 3.70
N GLY A 11 3.08 -2.62 4.34
CA GLY A 11 2.70 -2.13 5.65
C GLY A 11 1.46 -1.23 5.62
N SER A 12 0.28 -1.85 5.64
CA SER A 12 -1.02 -1.17 5.76
C SER A 12 -1.32 -0.63 7.17
N GLY A 13 -0.33 -0.01 7.82
CA GLY A 13 -0.50 0.72 9.08
C GLY A 13 -0.96 2.16 8.84
N ALA A 14 -0.95 3.00 9.88
CA ALA A 14 -1.38 4.41 9.78
C ALA A 14 -0.64 5.18 8.66
N ILE A 15 0.70 5.13 8.64
CA ILE A 15 1.52 5.84 7.64
C ILE A 15 1.31 5.27 6.24
N GLY A 16 1.37 3.94 6.08
CA GLY A 16 1.21 3.31 4.77
C GLY A 16 -0.16 3.57 4.15
N CYS A 17 -1.23 3.51 4.95
CA CYS A 17 -2.57 3.84 4.51
C CYS A 17 -2.68 5.31 4.07
N VAL A 18 -2.26 6.26 4.90
CA VAL A 18 -2.37 7.70 4.58
C VAL A 18 -1.59 8.02 3.29
N MET A 19 -0.35 7.53 3.19
CA MET A 19 0.47 7.71 1.99
C MET A 19 -0.18 7.07 0.76
N GLY A 20 -0.65 5.83 0.86
CA GLY A 20 -1.30 5.12 -0.23
C GLY A 20 -2.58 5.76 -0.71
N GLY A 21 -3.43 6.22 0.21
CA GLY A 21 -4.64 6.93 -0.18
C GLY A 21 -4.34 8.27 -0.85
N TYR A 22 -3.36 9.03 -0.36
CA TYR A 22 -3.00 10.30 -1.02
C TYR A 22 -2.33 10.11 -2.39
N LEU A 23 -1.48 9.09 -2.56
CA LEU A 23 -0.91 8.77 -3.87
C LEU A 23 -1.98 8.26 -4.84
N ALA A 24 -2.93 7.46 -4.38
CA ALA A 24 -4.07 7.03 -5.19
C ALA A 24 -4.94 8.21 -5.63
N ARG A 25 -5.17 9.18 -4.73
CA ARG A 25 -5.87 10.44 -5.07
C ARG A 25 -5.11 11.28 -6.08
N ALA A 26 -3.78 11.26 -6.06
CA ALA A 26 -2.93 11.91 -7.06
C ALA A 26 -2.98 11.21 -8.43
N GLY A 27 -3.60 10.02 -8.52
CA GLY A 27 -3.85 9.31 -9.76
C GLY A 27 -2.95 8.09 -9.98
N GLU A 28 -2.04 7.79 -9.05
CA GLU A 28 -1.14 6.63 -9.12
C GLU A 28 -1.88 5.30 -8.90
N GLU A 29 -1.28 4.19 -9.36
CA GLU A 29 -1.84 2.86 -9.17
C GLU A 29 -1.28 2.23 -7.89
N ILE A 30 -2.10 2.20 -6.83
CA ILE A 30 -1.66 1.81 -5.49
C ILE A 30 -2.11 0.39 -5.13
N ILE A 31 -1.17 -0.38 -4.60
CA ILE A 31 -1.40 -1.67 -3.96
C ILE A 31 -0.93 -1.58 -2.50
N LEU A 32 -1.85 -1.70 -1.55
CA LEU A 32 -1.52 -1.84 -0.13
C LEU A 32 -1.24 -3.31 0.20
N VAL A 33 -0.14 -3.59 0.89
CA VAL A 33 0.20 -4.93 1.36
C VAL A 33 0.11 -4.97 2.88
N GLY A 34 -0.76 -5.83 3.41
CA GLY A 34 -1.04 -5.90 4.84
C GLY A 34 -1.69 -7.21 5.28
N LYS A 35 -2.16 -7.25 6.53
CA LYS A 35 -2.77 -8.46 7.09
C LYS A 35 -4.16 -8.71 6.50
N ARG A 36 -4.60 -9.97 6.49
CA ARG A 36 -5.89 -10.42 5.96
C ARG A 36 -7.07 -9.52 6.32
N ASP A 37 -7.25 -9.18 7.60
CA ASP A 37 -8.39 -8.35 8.05
C ASP A 37 -8.37 -6.94 7.43
N GLN A 38 -7.17 -6.36 7.31
CA GLN A 38 -6.98 -5.06 6.67
C GLN A 38 -7.28 -5.14 5.17
N VAL A 39 -6.82 -6.20 4.52
CA VAL A 39 -7.05 -6.46 3.09
C VAL A 39 -8.54 -6.60 2.80
N LEU A 40 -9.27 -7.39 3.59
CA LEU A 40 -10.70 -7.57 3.45
C LEU A 40 -11.47 -6.27 3.71
N SER A 41 -11.09 -5.52 4.74
CA SER A 41 -11.71 -4.22 5.05
C SER A 41 -11.50 -3.21 3.91
N VAL A 42 -10.27 -3.08 3.42
CA VAL A 42 -9.94 -2.13 2.33
C VAL A 42 -10.60 -2.56 1.01
N ASN A 43 -10.59 -3.84 0.65
CA ASN A 43 -11.20 -4.26 -0.61
C ASN A 43 -12.74 -4.20 -0.58
N SER A 44 -13.38 -4.38 0.57
CA SER A 44 -14.84 -4.29 0.69
C SER A 44 -15.34 -2.85 0.79
N SER A 45 -14.62 -2.01 1.54
CA SER A 45 -15.10 -0.68 1.93
C SER A 45 -14.27 0.44 1.33
N GLY A 46 -13.11 0.17 0.74
CA GLY A 46 -12.11 1.19 0.42
C GLY A 46 -11.38 1.69 1.67
N LEU A 47 -10.34 2.49 1.46
CA LEU A 47 -9.55 3.08 2.52
C LEU A 47 -10.20 4.39 3.01
N THR A 48 -10.48 4.49 4.30
CA THR A 48 -10.90 5.76 4.92
C THR A 48 -9.70 6.49 5.51
N ILE A 49 -9.53 7.75 5.14
CA ILE A 49 -8.56 8.67 5.75
C ILE A 49 -9.36 9.70 6.53
N ASP A 50 -9.06 9.83 7.82
CA ASP A 50 -9.74 10.75 8.74
C ASP A 50 -8.69 11.57 9.49
N GLY A 51 -8.81 12.89 9.42
CA GLY A 51 -7.86 13.81 10.04
C GLY A 51 -8.24 15.27 9.83
N VAL A 52 -7.28 16.18 10.04
CA VAL A 52 -7.50 17.64 9.99
C VAL A 52 -8.00 18.16 8.63
N ARG A 53 -7.83 17.38 7.56
CA ARG A 53 -8.30 17.69 6.19
C ARG A 53 -9.72 17.17 5.93
N GLY A 54 -10.39 16.71 6.97
CA GLY A 54 -11.68 16.03 6.89
C GLY A 54 -11.53 14.53 6.70
N LYS A 55 -12.69 13.91 6.49
CA LYS A 55 -12.83 12.47 6.30
C LYS A 55 -13.12 12.18 4.83
N GLU A 56 -12.32 11.29 4.26
CA GLU A 56 -12.49 10.86 2.88
C GLU A 56 -12.31 9.36 2.73
N ARG A 57 -12.87 8.83 1.64
CA ARG A 57 -12.77 7.42 1.28
C ARG A 57 -12.14 7.31 -0.10
N VAL A 58 -11.08 6.53 -0.19
CA VAL A 58 -10.30 6.32 -1.42
C VAL A 58 -10.37 4.84 -1.79
N SER A 59 -10.69 4.56 -3.04
CA SER A 59 -10.64 3.18 -3.55
C SER A 59 -9.18 2.83 -3.86
N VAL A 60 -8.67 1.80 -3.20
CA VAL A 60 -7.32 1.25 -3.41
C VAL A 60 -7.40 -0.26 -3.35
N LYS A 61 -6.48 -0.93 -4.06
CA LYS A 61 -6.36 -2.39 -3.99
C LYS A 61 -5.53 -2.76 -2.77
N ALA A 62 -5.95 -3.77 -2.02
CA ALA A 62 -5.15 -4.39 -0.98
C ALA A 62 -4.92 -5.88 -1.23
N VAL A 63 -3.76 -6.39 -0.84
CA VAL A 63 -3.37 -7.80 -0.94
C VAL A 63 -2.59 -8.24 0.30
N GLU A 64 -2.62 -9.53 0.62
CA GLU A 64 -1.80 -10.07 1.72
C GLU A 64 -0.33 -10.21 1.33
N LYS A 65 -0.08 -10.46 0.05
CA LYS A 65 1.26 -10.61 -0.52
C LYS A 65 1.32 -9.97 -1.90
N LEU A 66 2.43 -9.31 -2.19
CA LEU A 66 2.72 -8.82 -3.53
C LEU A 66 3.08 -10.02 -4.42
N GLU A 67 2.43 -10.15 -5.57
CA GLU A 67 2.64 -11.26 -6.53
C GLU A 67 3.29 -10.81 -7.84
N LYS A 68 3.33 -9.50 -8.11
CA LYS A 68 3.81 -8.93 -9.37
C LYS A 68 4.78 -7.81 -9.08
N ALA A 69 5.77 -7.65 -9.96
CA ALA A 69 6.65 -6.49 -9.93
C ALA A 69 5.86 -5.19 -10.14
N VAL A 70 6.37 -4.12 -9.53
CA VAL A 70 5.81 -2.77 -9.57
C VAL A 70 6.94 -1.79 -9.88
N ASP A 71 6.62 -0.54 -10.24
CA ASP A 71 7.65 0.46 -10.54
C ASP A 71 8.32 1.02 -9.25
N LEU A 72 7.63 0.96 -8.10
CA LEU A 72 8.16 1.41 -6.81
C LEU A 72 7.58 0.59 -5.65
N ILE A 73 8.43 0.23 -4.69
CA ILE A 73 8.02 -0.36 -3.41
C ILE A 73 8.37 0.61 -2.28
N VAL A 74 7.39 0.93 -1.43
CA VAL A 74 7.60 1.68 -0.20
C VAL A 74 7.39 0.77 0.99
N LEU A 75 8.45 0.61 1.79
CA LEU A 75 8.41 -0.15 3.02
C LEU A 75 7.96 0.75 4.19
N ALA A 76 6.70 0.61 4.60
CA ALA A 76 6.04 1.39 5.65
C ALA A 76 5.68 0.52 6.88
N VAL A 77 6.58 -0.38 7.27
CA VAL A 77 6.47 -1.20 8.49
C VAL A 77 7.24 -0.57 9.65
N LYS A 78 7.00 -1.04 10.88
CA LYS A 78 7.81 -0.64 12.03
C LYS A 78 9.22 -1.22 11.89
N THR A 79 10.23 -0.54 12.45
CA THR A 79 11.64 -0.92 12.32
C THR A 79 11.91 -2.38 12.66
N GLN A 80 11.28 -2.92 13.71
CA GLN A 80 11.43 -4.32 14.12
C GLN A 80 10.91 -5.34 13.09
N ASP A 81 10.01 -4.93 12.19
CA ASP A 81 9.37 -5.81 11.21
C ASP A 81 10.06 -5.74 9.83
N VAL A 82 11.07 -4.88 9.66
CA VAL A 82 11.75 -4.64 8.37
C VAL A 82 12.31 -5.92 7.79
N MET A 83 13.06 -6.71 8.56
CA MET A 83 13.69 -7.94 8.06
C MET A 83 12.65 -8.98 7.62
N SER A 84 11.63 -9.20 8.44
CA SER A 84 10.50 -10.08 8.13
C SER A 84 9.78 -9.67 6.83
N ALA A 85 9.53 -8.37 6.66
CA ALA A 85 8.90 -7.84 5.45
C ALA A 85 9.78 -8.03 4.21
N LEU A 86 11.10 -7.83 4.32
CA LEU A 86 12.03 -8.05 3.21
C LEU A 86 12.08 -9.53 2.81
N GLU A 87 12.13 -10.45 3.77
CA GLU A 87 12.13 -11.89 3.50
C GLU A 87 10.86 -12.34 2.77
N GLN A 88 9.69 -11.89 3.25
CA GLN A 88 8.37 -12.24 2.70
C GLN A 88 8.17 -11.74 1.26
N HIS A 89 8.86 -10.66 0.87
CA HIS A 89 8.70 -9.99 -0.42
C HIS A 89 9.98 -10.01 -1.30
N SER A 90 10.99 -10.76 -0.89
CA SER A 90 12.32 -10.84 -1.51
C SER A 90 12.32 -11.04 -3.03
N CYS A 91 11.44 -11.92 -3.55
CA CYS A 91 11.32 -12.21 -4.98
C CYS A 91 10.99 -10.96 -5.83
N HIS A 92 10.19 -10.03 -5.30
CA HIS A 92 9.73 -8.85 -6.04
C HIS A 92 10.57 -7.60 -5.78
N LEU A 93 11.24 -7.52 -4.62
CA LEU A 93 12.08 -6.39 -4.25
C LEU A 93 13.32 -6.22 -5.15
N LEU A 94 13.85 -7.33 -5.68
CA LEU A 94 15.04 -7.33 -6.55
C LEU A 94 14.71 -7.09 -8.04
N GLN A 95 13.43 -6.90 -8.37
CA GLN A 95 12.93 -6.78 -9.74
C GLN A 95 12.36 -5.38 -10.05
N CYS A 96 12.42 -4.47 -9.09
CA CYS A 96 12.01 -3.07 -9.24
C CYS A 96 13.16 -2.21 -9.76
#